data_AF-A0A2U3CEL0-F1
#
_entry.id   AF-A0A2U3CEL0-F1
#
_cell.length_a   1.000
_cell.length_b   1.000
_cell.length_c   1.000
_cell.angle_alpha   90.00
_cell.angle_beta   90.00
_cell.angle_gamma   90.00
#
_symmetry.space_group_name_H-M   'P 1'
#
loop_
_entity.id
_entity.type
_entity.pdbx_description
1 polymer ?
#
loop_
_entity_poly.entity_id
_entity_poly.type
_entity_poly.pdbx_seq_one_letter_code
_entity_poly.pdbx_strand_id
1 'polypeptide(L)'
;MVRLIFKNRTFSEGREESGDAVLILDEATQTGKLEYSPDAGLVMRRTARRQAESICKSGFLLGSGKRLGIGFKLESEEDSIGDRLTQIGHENR
;
A
#
# COMPACT_ATOMS: atom_id res chain seq x y z
N MET A 1 16.28 4.49 -0.55
CA MET A 1 15.01 3.77 -0.80
C MET A 1 14.89 2.61 0.18
N VAL A 2 13.73 2.45 0.82
CA VAL A 2 13.41 1.35 1.72
C VAL A 2 12.23 0.57 1.15
N ARG A 3 12.28 -0.76 1.23
CA ARG A 3 11.22 -1.65 0.78
C ARG A 3 10.51 -2.31 1.96
N LEU A 4 9.20 -2.17 2.00
CA LEU A 4 8.32 -2.79 2.98
C LEU A 4 7.42 -3.80 2.27
N ILE A 5 7.45 -5.04 2.72
CA ILE A 5 6.69 -6.14 2.14
C ILE A 5 5.41 -6.34 2.93
N PHE A 6 4.27 -6.31 2.25
CA PHE A 6 2.97 -6.60 2.83
C PHE A 6 2.68 -8.10 2.72
N LYS A 7 2.63 -8.77 3.86
CA LYS A 7 2.28 -10.19 3.96
C LYS A 7 1.53 -10.43 5.26
N ASN A 8 0.59 -11.37 5.28
CA ASN A 8 -0.22 -11.66 6.49
C ASN A 8 -0.88 -10.41 7.09
N ARG A 9 -1.33 -9.48 6.23
CA ARG A 9 -1.97 -8.20 6.61
C ARG A 9 -1.08 -7.22 7.37
N THR A 10 0.25 -7.29 7.24
CA THR A 10 1.16 -6.34 7.90
C THR A 10 2.35 -6.02 7.00
N PHE A 11 2.87 -4.79 7.06
CA PHE A 11 4.12 -4.41 6.42
C PHE A 11 5.33 -4.77 7.30
N SER A 12 6.34 -5.38 6.70
CA SER A 12 7.63 -5.69 7.34
C SER A 12 8.77 -5.26 6.44
N GLU A 13 9.90 -4.86 7.03
CA GLU A 13 11.11 -4.55 6.26
C GLU A 13 11.62 -5.83 5.58
N GLY A 14 11.85 -5.78 4.26
CA GLY A 14 12.21 -6.98 3.51
C GLY A 14 12.89 -6.66 2.18
N ARG A 15 13.76 -7.58 1.74
CA ARG A 15 14.45 -7.50 0.44
C ARG A 15 13.77 -8.30 -0.67
N GLU A 16 12.91 -9.26 -0.31
CA GLU A 16 12.25 -10.17 -1.25
C GLU A 16 10.86 -9.67 -1.64
N GLU A 17 10.48 -9.85 -2.91
CA GLU A 17 9.17 -9.45 -3.47
C GLU A 17 8.03 -10.45 -3.16
N SER A 18 8.28 -11.44 -2.29
CA SER A 18 7.30 -12.48 -1.94
C SER A 18 6.28 -11.97 -0.92
N GLY A 19 5.37 -11.08 -1.35
CA GLY A 19 4.24 -10.56 -0.58
C GLY A 19 3.06 -10.21 -1.47
N ASP A 20 1.92 -9.90 -0.86
CA ASP A 20 0.71 -9.46 -1.58
C ASP A 20 0.89 -8.02 -2.13
N ALA A 21 1.74 -7.21 -1.50
CA ALA A 21 2.11 -5.88 -1.98
C ALA A 21 3.50 -5.46 -1.49
N VAL A 22 4.09 -4.48 -2.15
CA VAL A 22 5.38 -3.87 -1.81
C VAL A 22 5.21 -2.37 -1.75
N LEU A 23 5.60 -1.76 -0.62
CA LEU A 23 5.67 -0.31 -0.45
C LEU A 23 7.14 0.11 -0.49
N ILE A 24 7.48 0.92 -1.49
CA ILE A 24 8.81 1.51 -1.68
C ILE A 24 8.77 2.94 -1.16
N LEU A 25 9.49 3.23 -0.07
CA LEU A 25 9.66 4.59 0.45
C LEU A 25 10.97 5.16 -0.08
N ASP A 26 10.88 6.25 -0.83
CA ASP A 26 12.04 7.00 -1.31
C ASP A 26 12.19 8.31 -0.54
N GLU A 27 13.27 8.39 0.25
CA GLU A 27 13.60 9.55 1.07
C GLU A 27 14.08 10.73 0.22
N ALA A 28 14.67 10.48 -0.95
CA ALA A 28 15.19 11.54 -1.82
C ALA A 28 14.06 12.33 -2.48
N THR A 29 13.00 11.63 -2.91
CA THR A 29 11.83 12.22 -3.55
C THR A 29 10.68 12.49 -2.58
N GLN A 30 10.77 12.00 -1.35
CA GLN A 30 9.67 11.99 -0.36
C GLN A 30 8.39 11.35 -0.92
N THR A 31 8.54 10.30 -1.73
CA THR A 31 7.43 9.54 -2.31
C THR A 31 7.38 8.11 -1.79
N GLY A 32 6.18 7.58 -1.65
CA GLY A 32 5.93 6.17 -1.37
C GLY A 32 5.27 5.53 -2.58
N LYS A 33 5.88 4.54 -3.21
CA LYS A 33 5.28 3.79 -4.32
C LYS A 33 4.69 2.48 -3.80
N LEU A 34 3.41 2.24 -4.02
CA LEU A 34 2.75 0.98 -3.65
C LEU A 34 2.51 0.12 -4.89
N GLU A 35 3.12 -1.06 -4.92
CA GLU A 35 3.04 -2.04 -5.98
C GLU A 35 2.32 -3.30 -5.47
N TYR A 36 1.40 -3.86 -6.24
CA TYR A 36 0.64 -5.06 -5.85
C TYR A 36 1.15 -6.28 -6.60
N SER A 37 1.16 -7.43 -5.93
CA SER A 37 1.34 -8.70 -6.62
C SER A 37 0.14 -8.96 -7.54
N PRO A 38 0.35 -9.55 -8.74
CA PRO A 38 -0.75 -9.89 -9.65
C PRO A 38 -1.79 -10.81 -8.98
N ASP A 39 -1.35 -11.70 -8.09
CA ASP A 39 -2.21 -12.66 -7.38
C ASP A 39 -2.88 -12.06 -6.13
N ALA A 40 -2.57 -10.81 -5.78
CA ALA A 40 -3.08 -10.18 -4.57
C ALA A 40 -4.58 -9.93 -4.69
N GLY A 41 -5.35 -10.58 -3.82
CA GLY A 41 -6.80 -10.38 -3.73
C GLY A 41 -7.19 -8.94 -3.39
N LEU A 42 -8.37 -8.52 -3.84
CA LEU A 42 -8.89 -7.15 -3.70
C LEU A 42 -8.89 -6.64 -2.24
N VAL A 43 -9.16 -7.54 -1.28
CA VAL A 43 -9.09 -7.24 0.16
C VAL A 43 -7.66 -6.95 0.62
N MET A 44 -6.68 -7.71 0.13
CA MET A 44 -5.26 -7.49 0.46
C MET A 44 -4.78 -6.17 -0.13
N ARG A 45 -5.13 -5.86 -1.38
CA ARG A 45 -4.82 -4.57 -2.01
C ARG A 45 -5.38 -3.39 -1.22
N ARG A 46 -6.66 -3.42 -0.83
CA ARG A 46 -7.27 -2.36 0.00
C ARG A 46 -6.62 -2.23 1.37
N THR A 47 -6.26 -3.35 2.00
CA THR A 47 -5.61 -3.35 3.32
C THR A 47 -4.19 -2.78 3.23
N ALA A 48 -3.41 -3.22 2.24
CA ALA A 48 -2.08 -2.70 1.95
C ALA A 48 -2.13 -1.20 1.68
N ARG A 49 -3.07 -0.71 0.86
CA ARG A 49 -3.26 0.72 0.62
C ARG A 49 -3.51 1.51 1.90
N ARG A 50 -4.49 1.09 2.71
CA ARG A 50 -4.81 1.77 3.97
C ARG A 50 -3.60 1.83 4.92
N GLN A 51 -2.85 0.74 5.01
CA GLN A 51 -1.65 0.71 5.84
C GLN A 51 -0.53 1.58 5.27
N ALA A 52 -0.33 1.57 3.95
CA ALA A 52 0.63 2.43 3.28
C ALA A 52 0.29 3.92 3.49
N GLU A 53 -0.98 4.29 3.37
CA GLU A 53 -1.46 5.65 3.70
C GLU A 53 -1.19 6.00 5.17
N SER A 54 -1.42 5.06 6.08
CA SER A 54 -1.11 5.25 7.51
C SER A 54 0.40 5.45 7.72
N ILE A 55 1.24 4.64 7.08
CA ILE A 55 2.70 4.76 7.14
C ILE A 55 3.14 6.12 6.60
N CYS A 56 2.57 6.58 5.49
CA CYS A 56 2.88 7.89 4.94
C CYS A 56 2.44 9.06 5.85
N LYS A 57 1.48 8.84 6.76
CA LYS A 57 1.02 9.85 7.72
C LYS A 57 1.81 9.81 9.03
N SER A 58 1.99 8.64 9.63
CA SER A 58 2.56 8.47 10.99
C SER A 58 4.01 8.03 11.00
N GLY A 59 4.52 7.57 9.86
CA GLY A 59 5.82 6.94 9.71
C GLY A 59 5.81 5.46 10.09
N PHE A 60 6.77 4.73 9.51
CA PHE A 60 7.09 3.34 9.82
C PHE A 60 8.42 3.29 10.57
N LEU A 61 8.47 2.49 11.64
CA LEU A 61 9.69 2.28 12.41
C LEU A 61 10.55 1.22 11.73
N LEU A 62 11.73 1.63 11.25
CA LEU A 62 12.70 0.72 10.64
C LEU A 62 13.45 -0.07 11.71
N GLY A 63 14.03 -1.19 11.31
CA GLY A 63 14.90 -1.99 12.18
C GLY A 63 16.13 -1.21 12.70
N SER A 64 16.52 -0.14 11.99
CA SER A 64 17.57 0.80 12.39
C SER A 64 17.16 1.76 13.53
N GLY A 65 15.90 1.76 13.95
CA GLY A 65 15.35 2.71 14.93
C GLY A 65 14.93 4.06 14.34
N LYS A 66 15.21 4.32 13.05
CA LYS A 66 14.74 5.50 12.34
C LYS A 66 13.28 5.34 11.94
N ARG A 67 12.50 6.42 12.04
CA ARG A 67 11.13 6.47 11.51
C ARG A 67 11.14 7.08 10.11
N LEU A 68 10.55 6.39 9.13
CA LEU A 68 10.53 6.81 7.73
C LEU A 68 9.10 6.88 7.19
N GLY A 69 8.85 7.74 6.21
CA GLY A 69 7.57 7.82 5.52
C GLY A 69 6.67 8.96 5.98
N ILE A 70 6.98 9.65 7.08
CA ILE A 70 6.15 10.79 7.56
C ILE A 70 6.12 11.89 6.50
N GLY A 71 4.92 12.24 6.03
CA GLY A 71 4.71 13.29 5.04
C GLY A 71 5.00 12.85 3.60
N PHE A 72 5.22 11.56 3.34
CA PHE A 72 5.50 11.07 1.99
C PHE A 72 4.24 11.08 1.15
N LYS A 73 4.37 11.48 -0.12
CA LYS A 73 3.27 11.37 -1.09
C LYS A 73 3.14 9.92 -1.55
N LEU A 74 2.02 9.26 -1.22
CA LEU A 74 1.75 7.90 -1.68
C LEU A 74 1.29 7.93 -3.14
N GLU A 75 2.04 7.25 -4.00
CA GLU A 75 1.71 6.95 -5.38
C GLU A 75 1.34 5.46 -5.44
N SER A 76 0.04 5.19 -5.56
CA SER A 76 -0.45 3.87 -5.93
C SER A 76 -0.74 3.89 -7.42
N GLU A 77 -0.32 2.88 -8.17
CA GLU A 77 -0.94 2.65 -9.47
C GLU A 77 -2.44 2.46 -9.22
N GLU A 78 -3.24 3.42 -9.69
CA GLU A 78 -4.69 3.34 -9.66
C GLU A 78 -5.12 2.24 -10.62
N ASP A 79 -5.04 1.01 -10.13
CA ASP A 79 -5.88 -0.06 -10.61
C ASP A 79 -7.31 0.44 -10.35
N SER A 80 -8.01 0.79 -11.43
CA SER A 80 -9.40 1.26 -11.49
C SER A 80 -10.35 0.19 -10.94
N ILE A 81 -10.17 -0.21 -9.69
CA ILE A 81 -10.89 -1.27 -9.02
C ILE A 81 -12.23 -0.70 -8.55
N GLY A 82 -13.10 -0.57 -9.54
CA GLY A 82 -14.52 -0.81 -9.41
C GLY A 82 -15.28 0.10 -8.44
N ASP A 83 -15.45 1.36 -8.82
CA ASP A 83 -16.62 2.17 -8.41
C ASP A 83 -17.92 1.71 -9.12
N ARG A 84 -17.90 0.55 -9.79
CA ARG A 84 -19.04 -0.05 -10.51
C ARG A 84 -19.91 -1.00 -9.68
N LEU A 85 -19.60 -1.20 -8.40
CA LEU A 85 -20.40 -2.04 -7.51
C LEU A 85 -21.56 -1.30 -6.82
N THR A 86 -21.72 0.01 -7.07
CA THR A 86 -22.82 0.84 -6.56
C THR A 86 -23.90 1.16 -7.60
N GLN A 87 -23.82 0.62 -8.82
CA GLN A 87 -24.73 0.98 -9.92
C GLN A 87 -25.69 -0.16 -10.33
N ILE A 88 -25.93 -1.14 -9.46
CA ILE A 88 -27.00 -2.13 -9.64
C ILE A 88 -27.86 -2.11 -8.37
N GLY A 89 -28.58 -1.00 -8.18
CA GLY A 89 -29.54 -0.83 -7.11
C GLY A 89 -30.74 -0.07 -7.63
N HIS A 90 -31.83 -0.81 -7.91
CA HIS A 90 -33.22 -0.37 -8.11
C HIS A 90 -33.65 0.07 -9.52
N GLU A 91 -33.70 -0.87 -10.47
CA GLU A 91 -34.88 -0.97 -11.35
C GLU A 91 -35.85 -1.97 -10.71
N ASN A 92 -36.85 -1.45 -10.01
CA ASN A 92 -38.10 -2.16 -9.74
C ASN A 92 -39.10 -1.15 -9.16
N ARG A 93 -39.69 -0.33 -10.03
CA ARG A 93 -41.11 -0.01 -9.96
C ARG A 93 -41.61 0.66 -11.22
#